data_AF-A0A2S2NGV1-F1
#
_entry.id   AF-A0A2S2NGV1-F1
#
_cell.length_a   1.000
_cell.length_b   1.000
_cell.length_c   1.000
_cell.angle_alpha   90.00
_cell.angle_beta   90.00
_cell.angle_gamma   90.00
#
_symmetry.space_group_name_H-M   'P 1'
#
loop_
_entity.id
_entity.type
_entity.pdbx_description
1 polymer ?
#
loop_
_entity_poly.entity_id
_entity_poly.type
_entity_poly.pdbx_seq_one_letter_code
_entity_poly.pdbx_strand_id
1 'polypeptide(L)'
;LHRIFNSQNFKLFNILAVEPLNDQVFQDILTSSSIDIITCNIKTSVTPKQYTIAIEKNIYFEVSYTPMIANYVARQDTLSLAHLLHIKGKSKNVIISSGAVNKLDIRNPHDVMNLGILLGLSKKQSKESITQGCY
;
A
#
# COMPACT_ATOMS: atom_id res chain seq x y z
N LEU A 1 -15.73 2.83 11.21
CA LEU A 1 -14.81 4.00 11.15
C LEU A 1 -15.26 5.19 12.01
N HIS A 2 -16.53 5.61 11.98
CA HIS A 2 -17.05 6.78 12.72
C HIS A 2 -16.66 6.87 14.22
N ARG A 3 -16.64 5.74 14.95
CA ARG A 3 -16.21 5.72 16.37
C ARG A 3 -14.72 6.00 16.57
N ILE A 4 -13.88 5.60 15.61
CA ILE A 4 -12.43 5.79 15.66
C ILE A 4 -12.12 7.28 15.47
N PHE A 5 -12.73 7.92 14.48
CA PHE A 5 -12.53 9.34 14.20
C PHE A 5 -12.98 10.26 15.35
N ASN A 6 -13.99 9.86 16.12
CA ASN A 6 -14.46 10.63 17.28
C ASN A 6 -13.67 10.33 18.57
N SER A 7 -12.70 9.42 18.55
CA SER A 7 -11.90 9.09 19.72
C SER A 7 -10.82 10.16 19.98
N GLN A 8 -10.52 10.44 21.26
CA GLN A 8 -9.44 11.37 21.61
C GLN A 8 -8.07 10.84 21.17
N ASN A 9 -7.88 9.51 21.17
CA ASN A 9 -6.64 8.88 20.73
C ASN A 9 -6.33 9.14 19.25
N PHE A 10 -7.37 9.24 18.41
CA PHE A 10 -7.18 9.49 16.98
C PHE A 10 -6.50 10.83 16.70
N LYS A 11 -6.77 11.86 17.52
CA LYS A 11 -6.17 13.20 17.37
C LYS A 11 -4.65 13.23 17.65
N LEU A 12 -4.08 12.14 18.18
CA LEU A 12 -2.65 12.05 18.49
C LEU A 12 -1.81 11.57 17.30
N PHE A 13 -2.43 11.04 16.25
CA PHE A 13 -1.74 10.47 15.09
C PHE A 13 -1.86 11.39 13.88
N ASN A 14 -0.80 11.46 13.07
CA ASN A 14 -0.75 12.30 11.87
C ASN A 14 -1.12 11.54 10.59
N ILE A 15 -0.94 10.23 10.57
CA ILE A 15 -1.17 9.38 9.39
C ILE A 15 -2.03 8.20 9.82
N LEU A 16 -3.07 7.90 9.04
CA LEU A 16 -3.90 6.72 9.22
C LEU A 16 -3.69 5.72 8.08
N ALA A 17 -3.12 4.57 8.43
CA ALA A 17 -3.05 3.39 7.56
C ALA A 17 -4.09 2.35 8.00
N VAL A 18 -4.78 1.73 7.04
CA VAL A 18 -5.79 0.69 7.30
C VAL A 18 -5.54 -0.52 6.41
N GLU A 19 -5.55 -1.71 6.98
CA GLU A 19 -5.55 -2.98 6.25
C GLU A 19 -6.99 -3.52 6.13
N PRO A 20 -7.61 -3.45 4.93
CA PRO A 20 -8.95 -3.96 4.73
C PRO A 20 -8.94 -5.50 4.69
N LEU A 21 -9.75 -6.13 5.54
CA LEU A 21 -9.86 -7.60 5.60
C LEU A 21 -11.00 -8.15 4.72
N ASN A 22 -11.87 -7.27 4.24
CA ASN A 22 -13.09 -7.61 3.52
C ASN A 22 -13.59 -6.42 2.68
N ASP A 23 -14.33 -6.73 1.61
CA ASP A 23 -14.77 -5.74 0.62
C ASP A 23 -15.68 -4.66 1.21
N GLN A 24 -16.46 -4.98 2.25
CA GLN A 24 -17.30 -4.01 2.96
C GLN A 24 -16.43 -2.93 3.62
N VAL A 25 -15.37 -3.33 4.33
CA VAL A 25 -14.44 -2.38 4.95
C VAL A 25 -13.74 -1.57 3.88
N PHE A 26 -13.39 -2.15 2.74
CA PHE A 26 -12.81 -1.41 1.62
C PHE A 26 -13.75 -0.29 1.12
N GLN A 27 -15.04 -0.58 0.98
CA GLN A 27 -16.04 0.43 0.60
C GLN A 27 -16.21 1.52 1.67
N ASP A 28 -16.21 1.14 2.95
CA ASP A 28 -16.29 2.08 4.06
C ASP A 28 -15.07 3.03 4.13
N ILE A 29 -13.89 2.51 3.80
CA ILE A 29 -12.65 3.29 3.69
C ILE A 29 -12.79 4.32 2.58
N LEU A 30 -13.25 3.89 1.40
CA LEU A 30 -13.42 4.79 0.25
C LEU A 30 -14.52 5.84 0.45
N THR A 31 -15.51 5.60 1.30
CA THR A 31 -16.54 6.60 1.63
C THR A 31 -16.06 7.57 2.69
N SER A 32 -15.19 7.13 3.60
CA SER A 32 -14.58 7.97 4.64
C SER A 32 -13.60 9.01 4.06
N SER A 33 -13.34 10.09 4.81
CA SER A 33 -12.52 11.23 4.38
C SER A 33 -11.16 11.36 5.08
N SER A 34 -10.81 10.41 5.95
CA SER A 34 -9.71 10.59 6.91
C SER A 34 -8.70 9.44 6.90
N ILE A 35 -8.58 8.72 5.78
CA ILE A 35 -7.63 7.62 5.62
C ILE A 35 -6.63 8.01 4.55
N ASP A 36 -5.35 7.85 4.87
CA ASP A 36 -4.25 8.26 4.00
C ASP A 36 -3.66 7.07 3.25
N ILE A 37 -3.56 5.91 3.92
CA ILE A 37 -2.88 4.73 3.40
C ILE A 37 -3.78 3.49 3.53
N ILE A 38 -3.81 2.68 2.48
CA ILE A 38 -4.37 1.34 2.45
C ILE A 38 -3.21 0.35 2.39
N THR A 39 -2.99 -0.37 3.49
CA THR A 39 -2.00 -1.44 3.55
C THR A 39 -2.55 -2.65 2.81
N CYS A 40 -1.88 -3.05 1.73
CA CYS A 40 -2.34 -4.13 0.88
C CYS A 40 -1.74 -5.47 1.31
N ASN A 41 -2.58 -6.49 1.35
CA ASN A 41 -2.22 -7.89 1.59
C ASN A 41 -2.71 -8.78 0.43
N ILE A 42 -2.44 -10.08 0.49
CA ILE A 42 -2.89 -11.00 -0.56
C ILE A 42 -4.42 -11.07 -0.71
N LYS A 43 -5.17 -10.78 0.36
CA LYS A 43 -6.63 -10.78 0.37
C LYS A 43 -7.22 -9.49 -0.20
N THR A 44 -6.37 -8.50 -0.52
CA THR A 44 -6.81 -7.21 -1.03
C THR A 44 -7.31 -7.38 -2.46
N SER A 45 -8.63 -7.23 -2.62
CA SER A 45 -9.29 -7.21 -3.92
C SER A 45 -9.76 -5.79 -4.21
N VAL A 46 -9.33 -5.24 -5.35
CA VAL A 46 -9.70 -3.89 -5.76
C VAL A 46 -10.24 -3.90 -7.19
N THR A 47 -11.40 -3.29 -7.36
CA THR A 47 -11.96 -3.03 -8.70
C THR A 47 -11.36 -1.75 -9.29
N PRO A 48 -11.31 -1.59 -10.62
CA PRO A 48 -10.77 -0.38 -11.24
C PRO A 48 -11.49 0.90 -10.80
N LYS A 49 -12.82 0.83 -10.57
CA LYS A 49 -13.61 1.96 -10.08
C LYS A 49 -13.19 2.39 -8.68
N GLN A 50 -13.06 1.43 -7.77
CA GLN A 50 -12.59 1.65 -6.41
C GLN A 50 -11.18 2.24 -6.38
N TYR A 51 -10.30 1.75 -7.26
CA TYR A 51 -8.95 2.28 -7.41
C TYR A 51 -8.98 3.75 -7.81
N THR A 52 -9.75 4.13 -8.84
CA THR A 52 -9.87 5.52 -9.28
C THR A 52 -10.35 6.44 -8.16
N ILE A 53 -11.36 6.02 -7.39
CA ILE A 53 -11.87 6.79 -6.24
C ILE A 53 -10.77 6.98 -5.18
N ALA A 54 -9.96 5.95 -4.90
CA ALA A 54 -8.86 6.06 -3.97
C ALA A 54 -7.82 7.10 -4.44
N ILE A 55 -7.47 7.09 -5.72
CA ILE A 55 -6.52 8.06 -6.31
C ILE A 55 -7.09 9.48 -6.26
N GLU A 56 -8.36 9.68 -6.58
CA GLU A 56 -9.02 11.00 -6.51
C GLU A 56 -9.05 11.56 -5.09
N LYS A 57 -9.17 10.67 -4.09
CA LYS A 57 -9.09 11.01 -2.67
C LYS A 57 -7.65 11.12 -2.14
N ASN A 58 -6.65 10.99 -3.01
CA ASN A 58 -5.24 11.00 -2.67
C ASN A 58 -4.82 9.94 -1.64
N ILE A 59 -5.48 8.78 -1.65
CA ILE A 59 -5.17 7.63 -0.81
C ILE A 59 -4.05 6.84 -1.48
N TYR A 60 -3.07 6.40 -0.69
CA TYR A 60 -1.93 5.61 -1.16
C TYR A 60 -2.10 4.12 -0.84
N PHE A 61 -1.63 3.27 -1.73
CA PHE A 61 -1.59 1.82 -1.56
C PHE A 61 -0.20 1.39 -1.11
N GLU A 62 -0.07 0.89 0.11
CA GLU A 62 1.19 0.39 0.63
C GLU A 62 1.38 -1.09 0.27
N VAL A 63 2.57 -1.41 -0.26
CA VAL A 63 3.03 -2.78 -0.51
C VAL A 63 4.32 -3.02 0.26
N SER A 64 4.29 -3.97 1.20
CA SER A 64 5.47 -4.36 1.97
C SER A 64 6.34 -5.35 1.19
N TYR A 65 7.66 -5.13 1.16
CA TYR A 65 8.60 -6.04 0.49
C TYR A 65 9.16 -7.17 1.37
N THR A 66 9.09 -7.06 2.72
CA THR A 66 9.62 -8.10 3.61
C THR A 66 9.08 -9.51 3.30
N PRO A 67 7.78 -9.70 3.00
CA PRO A 67 7.24 -11.01 2.62
C PRO A 67 7.95 -11.65 1.41
N MET A 68 8.50 -10.84 0.48
CA MET A 68 9.25 -11.34 -0.68
C MET A 68 10.58 -12.00 -0.30
N ILE A 69 11.18 -11.56 0.81
CA ILE A 69 12.47 -12.04 1.30
C ILE A 69 12.26 -13.31 2.13
N ALA A 70 11.15 -13.37 2.89
CA ALA A 70 10.90 -14.43 3.87
C ALA A 70 10.78 -15.83 3.26
N ASN A 71 9.89 -16.04 2.29
CA ASN A 71 9.73 -17.33 1.63
C ASN A 71 9.15 -17.21 0.21
N TYR A 72 9.22 -18.30 -0.55
CA TYR A 72 8.80 -18.34 -1.96
C TYR A 72 7.30 -18.08 -2.15
N VAL A 73 6.45 -18.60 -1.25
CA VAL A 73 4.99 -18.46 -1.36
C VAL A 73 4.60 -17.00 -1.18
N ALA A 74 5.05 -16.39 -0.09
CA ALA A 74 4.81 -14.98 0.20
C ALA A 74 5.38 -14.06 -0.89
N ARG A 75 6.49 -14.44 -1.54
CA ARG A 75 7.01 -13.73 -2.71
C ARG A 75 6.08 -13.79 -3.91
N GLN A 76 5.54 -14.96 -4.25
CA GLN A 76 4.54 -15.09 -5.31
C GLN A 76 3.28 -14.28 -5.00
N ASP A 77 2.88 -14.23 -3.73
CA ASP A 77 1.71 -13.49 -3.28
C ASP A 77 1.91 -11.97 -3.43
N THR A 78 3.06 -11.44 -3.01
CA THR A 78 3.38 -10.01 -3.21
C THR A 78 3.48 -9.63 -4.68
N LEU A 79 4.06 -10.51 -5.52
CA LEU A 79 4.11 -10.28 -6.97
C LEU A 79 2.71 -10.27 -7.59
N SER A 80 1.85 -11.21 -7.18
CA SER A 80 0.45 -11.27 -7.62
C SER A 80 -0.33 -10.03 -7.22
N LEU A 81 -0.14 -9.55 -5.98
CA LEU A 81 -0.74 -8.32 -5.48
C LEU A 81 -0.27 -7.09 -6.27
N ALA A 82 1.03 -6.95 -6.51
CA ALA A 82 1.55 -5.83 -7.27
C ALA A 82 1.06 -5.85 -8.73
N HIS A 83 0.96 -7.03 -9.33
CA HIS A 83 0.38 -7.21 -10.65
C HIS A 83 -1.12 -6.80 -10.68
N LEU A 84 -1.89 -7.14 -9.63
CA LEU A 84 -3.26 -6.68 -9.48
C LEU A 84 -3.34 -5.15 -9.47
N LEU A 85 -2.53 -4.47 -8.65
CA LEU A 85 -2.49 -3.00 -8.59
C LEU A 85 -2.11 -2.38 -9.94
N HIS A 86 -1.18 -3.01 -10.67
CA HIS A 86 -0.81 -2.58 -12.01
C HIS A 86 -1.96 -2.73 -13.02
N ILE A 87 -2.64 -3.87 -13.05
CA ILE A 87 -3.76 -4.12 -13.98
C ILE A 87 -4.92 -3.16 -13.69
N LYS A 88 -5.28 -3.00 -12.41
CA LYS A 88 -6.49 -2.26 -12.00
C LYS A 88 -6.29 -0.75 -12.02
N GLY A 89 -5.08 -0.29 -11.75
CA GLY A 89 -4.82 1.11 -11.44
C GLY A 89 -3.53 1.71 -12.01
N LYS A 90 -2.79 0.92 -12.81
CA LYS A 90 -1.49 1.33 -13.39
C LYS A 90 -0.45 1.72 -12.35
N SER A 91 -0.55 1.15 -11.14
CA SER A 91 0.40 1.38 -10.04
C SER A 91 0.55 2.86 -9.67
N LYS A 92 -0.55 3.63 -9.68
CA LYS A 92 -0.57 5.02 -9.19
C LYS A 92 -0.68 5.05 -7.66
N ASN A 93 -0.09 6.06 -7.03
CA ASN A 93 -0.09 6.24 -5.58
C ASN A 93 0.29 4.95 -4.81
N VAL A 94 1.29 4.22 -5.29
CA VAL A 94 1.82 3.04 -4.59
C VAL A 94 3.01 3.47 -3.74
N ILE A 95 3.03 3.07 -2.48
CA ILE A 95 4.16 3.21 -1.56
C ILE A 95 4.78 1.84 -1.36
N ILE A 96 6.11 1.76 -1.38
CA ILE A 96 6.83 0.54 -1.03
C ILE A 96 7.40 0.70 0.36
N SER A 97 6.98 -0.14 1.29
CA SER A 97 7.46 -0.12 2.66
C SER A 97 8.23 -1.39 3.01
N SER A 98 9.05 -1.33 4.06
CA SER A 98 9.75 -2.51 4.54
C SER A 98 8.77 -3.49 5.18
N GLY A 99 7.89 -3.05 6.09
CA GLY A 99 7.12 -3.95 6.97
C GLY A 99 8.02 -4.90 7.77
N ALA A 100 9.29 -4.53 7.95
CA ALA A 100 10.31 -5.37 8.57
C ALA A 100 10.15 -5.38 10.10
N VAL A 101 10.13 -6.56 10.68
CA VAL A 101 10.21 -6.74 12.14
C VAL A 101 11.66 -6.82 12.60
N ASN A 102 12.55 -7.41 11.78
CA ASN A 102 13.97 -7.54 12.09
C ASN A 102 14.80 -6.50 11.34
N LYS A 103 15.87 -6.02 11.99
CA LYS A 103 16.84 -5.09 11.38
C LYS A 103 17.48 -5.65 10.10
N LEU A 104 17.66 -6.96 10.02
CA LEU A 104 18.30 -7.65 8.89
C LEU A 104 17.43 -7.64 7.61
N ASP A 105 16.13 -7.37 7.74
CA ASP A 105 15.20 -7.37 6.61
C ASP A 105 15.15 -6.01 5.91
N ILE A 106 15.73 -4.96 6.52
CA ILE A 106 15.80 -3.62 5.93
C ILE A 106 16.77 -3.62 4.74
N ARG A 107 16.39 -2.97 3.65
CA ARG A 107 17.19 -2.80 2.42
C ARG A 107 17.49 -1.34 2.16
N ASN A 108 18.56 -1.10 1.39
CA ASN A 108 18.91 0.26 1.01
C ASN A 108 17.85 0.82 0.02
N PRO A 109 17.68 2.15 -0.09
CA PRO A 109 16.65 2.74 -0.97
C PRO A 109 16.80 2.35 -2.45
N HIS A 110 18.01 2.13 -2.95
CA HIS A 110 18.25 1.72 -4.33
C HIS A 110 17.80 0.28 -4.62
N ASP A 111 18.00 -0.63 -3.68
CA ASP A 111 17.53 -2.00 -3.74
C ASP A 111 16.00 -2.02 -3.73
N VAL A 112 15.37 -1.18 -2.90
CA VAL A 112 13.91 -1.03 -2.87
C VAL A 112 13.39 -0.46 -4.20
N MET A 113 14.08 0.50 -4.82
CA MET A 113 13.72 0.97 -6.16
C MET A 113 13.82 -0.13 -7.22
N ASN A 114 14.84 -1.00 -7.14
CA ASN A 114 14.97 -2.14 -8.04
C ASN A 114 13.85 -3.16 -7.82
N LEU A 115 13.45 -3.39 -6.55
CA LEU A 115 12.29 -4.21 -6.22
C LEU A 115 11.00 -3.62 -6.78
N GLY A 116 10.81 -2.30 -6.74
CA GLY A 116 9.63 -1.67 -7.33
C GLY A 116 9.52 -1.92 -8.84
N ILE A 117 10.64 -1.98 -9.57
CA ILE A 117 10.63 -2.36 -10.99
C ILE A 117 10.16 -3.80 -11.17
N LEU A 118 10.62 -4.72 -10.32
CA LEU A 118 10.16 -6.12 -10.32
C LEU A 118 8.66 -6.24 -10.02
N LEU A 119 8.12 -5.35 -9.18
CA LEU A 119 6.69 -5.25 -8.87
C LEU A 119 5.86 -4.60 -10.00
N GLY A 120 6.47 -4.28 -11.15
CA GLY A 120 5.78 -3.74 -12.32
C GLY A 120 5.58 -2.22 -12.28
N LEU A 121 6.31 -1.50 -11.42
CA LEU A 121 6.37 -0.04 -11.45
C LEU A 121 7.39 0.42 -12.51
N SER A 122 7.14 1.54 -13.16
CA SER A 122 8.17 2.20 -13.97
C SER A 122 9.32 2.72 -13.08
N LYS A 123 10.50 2.97 -13.65
CA LYS A 123 11.63 3.57 -12.90
C LYS A 123 11.25 4.86 -12.18
N LYS A 124 10.41 5.69 -12.82
CA LYS A 124 9.91 6.93 -12.23
C LYS A 124 8.98 6.64 -11.04
N GLN A 125 7.96 5.80 -11.23
CA GLN A 125 7.03 5.41 -10.16
C GLN A 125 7.74 4.73 -8.99
N SER A 126 8.73 3.88 -9.27
CA SER A 126 9.52 3.19 -8.24
C SER A 126 10.37 4.16 -7.41
N LYS A 127 10.88 5.23 -8.03
CA LYS A 127 11.54 6.30 -7.29
C LYS A 127 10.53 7.10 -6.45
N GLU A 128 9.39 7.44 -7.04
CA GLU A 128 8.32 8.19 -6.37
C GLU A 128 7.73 7.44 -5.17
N SER A 129 7.60 6.11 -5.25
CA SER A 129 7.03 5.26 -4.19
C SER A 129 7.82 5.22 -2.88
N ILE A 130 9.08 5.66 -2.90
CA ILE A 130 9.95 5.77 -1.71
C ILE A 130 10.41 7.21 -1.42
N THR A 131 10.00 8.19 -2.25
CA THR A 131 10.38 9.61 -2.09
C THR A 131 9.15 10.49 -1.98
N GLN A 132 8.58 10.90 -3.12
CA GLN A 132 7.46 11.84 -3.18
C GLN A 132 6.16 11.29 -2.58
N GLY A 133 5.94 9.97 -2.63
CA GLY A 133 4.79 9.36 -1.96
C GLY A 133 4.91 9.29 -0.44
N CYS A 134 6.08 9.63 0.12
CA CYS A 134 6.40 9.51 1.54
C CYS A 134 6.74 10.86 2.22
N TYR A 135 6.51 11.98 1.53
CA TYR A 135 6.78 13.34 2.02
C TYR A 135 5.46 14.05 2.34
#